data_AF-A0A7S2UPX5-F1
#
_entry.id   AF-A0A7S2UPX5-F1
#
_cell.length_a   1.000
_cell.length_b   1.000
_cell.length_c   1.000
_cell.angle_alpha   90.00
_cell.angle_beta   90.00
_cell.angle_gamma   90.00
#
_symmetry.space_group_name_H-M   'P 1'
#
loop_
_entity.id
_entity.type
_entity.pdbx_description
1 polymer ?
#
loop_
_entity_poly.entity_id
_entity_poly.type
_entity_poly.pdbx_seq_one_letter_code
_entity_poly.pdbx_strand_id
1 'polypeptide(L)'
;ARIEEFGRTTIELIDDTTIEESSELHFAEGLAHMSVVHQGTNQLARYPFHAHHSSIESYFQGSVILNSPRNGCVPHNSRMHVTDNIIIGAAGSGVFLEGAVETGPVEGNFFVGTGKGTRGGDDGRFSTQAGEDMGHGGFGVWARGVYSKIQNNHAEGHFGRAPFAYFVHPSFVEHIRVPDVPGTPDFLVGKTRQEVAHAFAHDFDPPTSLTIQTFGAFVNNTARGTWGIGLDVSYFGSTVGVPEGNLIENFELEALAYSGSGMHTTHSSTFTLRGGSMRGAVEGNAIVGIFCNNGGLEIFYNESDIINVALIRGGNC
;
A
#
# COMPACT_ATOMS: atom_id res chain seq x y z
N ALA A 1 17.78 10.09 -9.94
CA ALA A 1 18.98 9.72 -9.16
C ALA A 1 18.89 8.22 -8.85
N ARG A 2 19.96 7.46 -9.08
CA ARG A 2 20.08 6.06 -8.63
C ARG A 2 20.98 6.10 -7.40
N ILE A 3 20.44 5.73 -6.25
CA ILE A 3 21.19 5.69 -4.99
C ILE A 3 21.36 4.22 -4.63
N GLU A 4 22.59 3.75 -4.63
CA GLU A 4 22.95 2.39 -4.24
C GLU A 4 23.60 2.41 -2.86
N GLU A 5 23.41 1.34 -2.08
CA GLU A 5 24.01 1.16 -0.74
C GLU A 5 23.65 2.24 0.29
N PHE A 6 22.36 2.53 0.48
CA PHE A 6 21.94 3.34 1.62
C PHE A 6 22.39 2.67 2.93
N GLY A 7 23.34 3.31 3.61
CA GLY A 7 23.77 2.93 4.95
C GLY A 7 22.63 2.74 5.95
N ARG A 8 22.93 2.04 7.05
CA ARG A 8 21.96 1.68 8.09
C ARG A 8 21.42 2.94 8.78
N THR A 9 20.11 3.00 9.01
CA THR A 9 19.53 4.03 9.89
C THR A 9 20.03 3.83 11.32
N THR A 10 20.43 4.91 11.99
CA THR A 10 20.94 4.88 13.38
C THR A 10 20.14 5.85 14.26
N ILE A 11 20.29 5.73 15.58
CA ILE A 11 19.70 6.63 16.58
C ILE A 11 20.71 7.67 17.11
N GLU A 12 21.89 7.76 16.49
CA GLU A 12 23.01 8.59 16.95
C GLU A 12 22.98 10.02 16.36
N LEU A 13 23.96 10.86 16.73
CA LEU A 13 24.01 12.29 16.41
C LEU A 13 24.06 12.56 14.88
N ILE A 14 23.29 13.55 14.43
CA ILE A 14 22.94 13.85 13.03
C ILE A 14 24.07 14.59 12.30
N ASP A 15 24.32 14.24 11.04
CA ASP A 15 25.05 14.99 10.03
C ASP A 15 24.36 14.91 8.66
N ASP A 16 24.60 15.90 7.79
CA ASP A 16 23.87 16.08 6.53
C ASP A 16 24.48 15.27 5.38
N THR A 17 23.65 14.78 4.46
CA THR A 17 24.14 14.22 3.19
C THR A 17 24.74 15.33 2.34
N THR A 18 26.01 15.21 1.94
CA THR A 18 26.65 16.16 1.01
C THR A 18 26.79 15.53 -0.38
N ILE A 19 26.43 16.31 -1.39
CA ILE A 19 26.45 15.91 -2.79
C ILE A 19 27.42 16.82 -3.53
N GLU A 20 28.30 16.24 -4.35
CA GLU A 20 29.13 16.99 -5.28
C GLU A 20 28.56 16.89 -6.71
N GLU A 21 28.61 18.01 -7.44
CA GLU A 21 28.16 18.12 -8.84
C GLU A 21 29.05 17.33 -9.82
N SER A 22 30.16 16.77 -9.35
CA SER A 22 31.16 16.13 -10.18
C SER A 22 31.56 14.79 -9.57
N SER A 23 31.19 13.71 -10.24
CA SER A 23 31.82 12.41 -10.01
C SER A 23 32.48 11.90 -11.25
N GLU A 24 33.65 11.31 -11.09
CA GLU A 24 34.34 10.52 -12.14
C GLU A 24 33.54 9.29 -12.58
N LEU A 25 32.39 9.01 -11.93
CA LEU A 25 31.44 7.99 -12.33
C LEU A 25 30.67 8.45 -13.57
N HIS A 26 31.01 7.85 -14.70
CA HIS A 26 30.31 8.01 -15.97
C HIS A 26 29.26 6.90 -16.12
N PHE A 27 27.99 7.24 -15.90
CA PHE A 27 26.85 6.41 -16.31
C PHE A 27 26.40 6.77 -17.73
N ALA A 28 25.38 6.07 -18.24
CA ALA A 28 24.89 6.21 -19.62
C ALA A 28 24.64 7.67 -20.05
N GLU A 29 24.85 7.94 -21.33
CA GLU A 29 24.79 9.28 -21.92
C GLU A 29 23.41 9.96 -21.67
N GLY A 30 23.42 11.19 -21.14
CA GLY A 30 22.20 12.01 -20.97
C GLY A 30 21.60 12.07 -19.56
N LEU A 31 22.22 11.47 -18.54
CA LEU A 31 21.77 11.60 -17.15
C LEU A 31 22.55 12.71 -16.41
N ALA A 32 21.86 13.50 -15.58
CA ALA A 32 22.51 14.39 -14.64
C ALA A 32 23.20 13.55 -13.56
N HIS A 33 24.51 13.72 -13.38
CA HIS A 33 25.30 12.96 -12.43
C HIS A 33 25.50 13.78 -11.16
N MET A 34 25.27 13.13 -10.03
CA MET A 34 25.53 13.67 -8.71
C MET A 34 26.13 12.53 -7.89
N SER A 35 27.26 12.77 -7.22
CA SER A 35 27.77 11.79 -6.26
C SER A 35 27.52 12.24 -4.84
N VAL A 36 26.98 11.31 -4.07
CA VAL A 36 26.90 11.43 -2.62
C VAL A 36 28.32 11.22 -2.09
N VAL A 37 28.99 12.30 -1.68
CA VAL A 37 30.35 12.23 -1.14
C VAL A 37 30.36 12.06 0.38
N HIS A 38 29.24 12.37 1.01
CA HIS A 38 28.96 12.04 2.40
C HIS A 38 27.51 11.62 2.52
N GLN A 39 27.27 10.44 3.08
CA GLN A 39 25.92 10.03 3.44
C GLN A 39 25.67 10.46 4.88
N GLY A 40 24.81 11.46 5.06
CA GLY A 40 24.42 11.93 6.37
C GLY A 40 23.69 10.86 7.17
N THR A 41 23.82 10.93 8.48
CA THR A 41 23.07 10.14 9.45
C THR A 41 21.61 10.61 9.42
N ASN A 42 20.74 9.72 8.95
CA ASN A 42 19.32 10.01 8.79
C ASN A 42 18.72 10.52 10.11
N GLN A 43 17.92 11.59 10.03
CA GLN A 43 17.28 12.19 11.20
C GLN A 43 16.55 11.12 12.02
N LEU A 44 16.69 11.19 13.35
CA LEU A 44 15.87 10.43 14.29
C LEU A 44 14.42 10.40 13.82
N ALA A 45 13.93 9.19 13.53
CA ALA A 45 12.55 8.92 13.15
C ALA A 45 12.09 9.46 11.77
N ARG A 46 12.96 9.58 10.77
CA ARG A 46 12.51 9.68 9.36
C ARG A 46 12.63 8.35 8.61
N TYR A 47 11.78 8.18 7.61
CA TYR A 47 11.69 6.98 6.79
C TYR A 47 13.03 6.71 6.08
N PRO A 48 13.48 5.45 5.97
CA PRO A 48 14.66 5.08 5.18
C PRO A 48 14.61 5.64 3.76
N PHE A 49 13.45 5.54 3.13
CA PHE A 49 13.18 6.18 1.84
C PHE A 49 11.91 7.01 1.89
N HIS A 50 12.00 8.27 1.50
CA HIS A 50 10.87 9.20 1.44
C HIS A 50 10.98 10.08 0.20
N ALA A 51 10.07 9.92 -0.75
CA ALA A 51 9.88 10.88 -1.82
C ALA A 51 8.71 11.78 -1.47
N HIS A 52 9.04 13.00 -1.07
CA HIS A 52 8.09 13.98 -0.58
C HIS A 52 7.84 15.02 -1.67
N HIS A 53 6.65 14.99 -2.26
CA HIS A 53 6.24 15.89 -3.34
C HIS A 53 7.25 15.96 -4.50
N SER A 54 7.81 14.81 -4.89
CA SER A 54 8.81 14.73 -5.94
C SER A 54 8.20 15.14 -7.29
N SER A 55 8.80 16.14 -7.93
CA SER A 55 8.50 16.56 -9.30
C SER A 55 9.24 15.71 -10.36
N ILE A 56 10.07 14.76 -9.91
CA ILE A 56 10.80 13.85 -10.78
C ILE A 56 10.41 12.40 -10.51
N GLU A 57 10.39 11.59 -11.57
CA GLU A 57 10.20 10.15 -11.46
C GLU A 57 11.37 9.57 -10.67
N SER A 58 11.04 8.75 -9.69
CA SER A 58 11.99 8.24 -8.72
C SER A 58 11.82 6.73 -8.53
N TYR A 59 12.88 6.09 -8.04
CA TYR A 59 12.94 4.64 -7.90
C TYR A 59 13.52 4.26 -6.53
N PHE A 60 12.79 3.46 -5.77
CA PHE A 60 13.29 2.69 -4.64
C PHE A 60 13.35 1.24 -5.09
N GLN A 61 14.52 0.79 -5.53
CA GLN A 61 14.67 -0.52 -6.14
C GLN A 61 15.77 -1.37 -5.49
N GLY A 62 15.52 -2.67 -5.36
CA GLY A 62 16.55 -3.67 -5.04
C GLY A 62 17.19 -3.51 -3.67
N SER A 63 16.55 -2.78 -2.75
CA SER A 63 17.13 -2.40 -1.47
C SER A 63 16.67 -3.31 -0.33
N VAL A 64 17.51 -3.44 0.69
CA VAL A 64 17.16 -4.12 1.95
C VAL A 64 16.99 -3.09 3.06
N ILE A 65 15.80 -3.02 3.63
CA ILE A 65 15.46 -2.11 4.73
C ILE A 65 15.25 -2.93 6.00
N LEU A 66 16.06 -2.70 7.02
CA LEU A 66 16.02 -3.45 8.27
C LEU A 66 15.59 -2.55 9.43
N ASN A 67 14.54 -2.97 10.14
CA ASN A 67 14.04 -2.38 11.39
C ASN A 67 13.85 -0.86 11.33
N SER A 68 13.21 -0.36 10.28
CA SER A 68 12.84 1.07 10.22
C SER A 68 12.07 1.47 11.50
N PRO A 69 12.46 2.56 12.18
CA PRO A 69 11.75 3.03 13.37
C PRO A 69 10.36 3.61 13.03
N ARG A 70 10.03 3.76 11.75
CA ARG A 70 8.70 4.14 11.23
C ARG A 70 8.30 3.26 10.04
N ASN A 71 7.86 3.84 8.93
CA ASN A 71 7.59 3.16 7.67
C ASN A 71 8.90 2.89 6.90
N GLY A 72 8.92 1.91 6.01
CA GLY A 72 10.11 1.56 5.20
C GLY A 72 10.30 2.51 4.01
N CYS A 73 9.40 2.42 3.03
CA CYS A 73 9.36 3.28 1.84
C CYS A 73 8.11 4.16 1.88
N VAL A 74 8.29 5.47 1.68
CA VAL A 74 7.18 6.43 1.70
C VAL A 74 7.18 7.26 0.41
N PRO A 75 6.40 6.86 -0.59
CA PRO A 75 5.98 7.76 -1.64
C PRO A 75 4.86 8.67 -1.12
N HIS A 76 5.07 9.99 -1.22
CA HIS A 76 4.11 11.00 -0.81
C HIS A 76 3.96 12.02 -1.93
N ASN A 77 2.77 12.08 -2.55
CA ASN A 77 2.43 12.98 -3.66
C ASN A 77 3.47 12.94 -4.78
N SER A 78 3.91 11.75 -5.16
CA SER A 78 5.04 11.53 -6.06
C SER A 78 4.72 10.43 -7.07
N ARG A 79 5.44 10.43 -8.20
CA ARG A 79 5.53 9.25 -9.07
C ARG A 79 6.76 8.42 -8.67
N MET A 80 6.52 7.30 -7.98
CA MET A 80 7.58 6.46 -7.42
C MET A 80 7.40 5.01 -7.83
N HIS A 81 8.51 4.40 -8.24
CA HIS A 81 8.61 2.96 -8.45
C HIS A 81 9.22 2.34 -7.20
N VAL A 82 8.44 1.54 -6.47
CA VAL A 82 8.93 0.79 -5.30
C VAL A 82 9.00 -0.68 -5.70
N THR A 83 10.17 -1.13 -6.15
CA THR A 83 10.30 -2.45 -6.77
C THR A 83 11.39 -3.31 -6.17
N ASP A 84 11.15 -4.62 -6.07
CA ASP A 84 12.19 -5.61 -5.73
C ASP A 84 12.92 -5.35 -4.39
N ASN A 85 12.26 -4.71 -3.42
CA ASN A 85 12.86 -4.42 -2.11
C ASN A 85 12.54 -5.52 -1.11
N ILE A 86 13.44 -5.72 -0.15
CA ILE A 86 13.21 -6.54 1.05
C ILE A 86 13.06 -5.61 2.24
N ILE A 87 11.91 -5.62 2.91
CA ILE A 87 11.66 -4.75 4.08
C ILE A 87 11.30 -5.60 5.29
N ILE A 88 12.15 -5.55 6.32
CA ILE A 88 12.07 -6.41 7.49
C ILE A 88 11.85 -5.55 8.74
N GLY A 89 10.83 -5.85 9.53
CA GLY A 89 10.73 -5.32 10.89
C GLY A 89 10.40 -3.82 11.00
N ALA A 90 9.88 -3.18 9.95
CA ALA A 90 9.44 -1.79 10.02
C ALA A 90 8.40 -1.59 11.14
N ALA A 91 8.55 -0.52 11.93
CA ALA A 91 7.64 -0.27 13.06
C ALA A 91 6.22 0.06 12.59
N GLY A 92 6.10 0.79 11.47
CA GLY A 92 4.84 1.07 10.77
C GLY A 92 4.64 0.14 9.56
N SER A 93 4.42 0.71 8.38
CA SER A 93 4.27 -0.02 7.12
C SER A 93 5.60 -0.31 6.43
N GLY A 94 5.68 -1.40 5.65
CA GLY A 94 6.77 -1.63 4.72
C GLY A 94 6.79 -0.54 3.65
N VAL A 95 5.68 -0.39 2.92
CA VAL A 95 5.42 0.71 1.98
C VAL A 95 4.20 1.49 2.45
N PHE A 96 4.30 2.82 2.46
CA PHE A 96 3.23 3.75 2.83
C PHE A 96 3.00 4.75 1.70
N LEU A 97 1.90 4.57 0.95
CA LEU A 97 1.47 5.51 -0.08
C LEU A 97 0.58 6.56 0.57
N GLU A 98 1.17 7.71 0.91
CA GLU A 98 0.63 8.65 1.90
C GLU A 98 -0.42 9.62 1.34
N GLY A 99 -0.23 10.10 0.12
CA GLY A 99 -0.96 11.21 -0.49
C GLY A 99 -2.18 10.84 -1.31
N ALA A 100 -2.42 9.54 -1.51
CA ALA A 100 -3.42 8.93 -2.39
C ALA A 100 -3.32 9.23 -3.89
N VAL A 101 -2.49 10.20 -4.26
CA VAL A 101 -2.22 10.55 -5.66
C VAL A 101 -0.92 9.94 -6.17
N GLU A 102 -0.28 9.07 -5.38
CA GLU A 102 0.92 8.35 -5.80
C GLU A 102 0.65 7.55 -7.06
N THR A 103 1.50 7.76 -8.05
CA THR A 103 1.51 6.96 -9.28
C THR A 103 2.82 6.18 -9.36
N GLY A 104 2.81 5.11 -10.14
CA GLY A 104 3.93 4.17 -10.23
C GLY A 104 3.64 2.84 -9.52
N PRO A 105 4.43 1.81 -9.82
CA PRO A 105 4.23 0.46 -9.30
C PRO A 105 4.85 0.28 -7.90
N VAL A 106 4.15 -0.49 -7.06
CA VAL A 106 4.67 -1.17 -5.88
C VAL A 106 4.70 -2.66 -6.22
N GLU A 107 5.87 -3.16 -6.63
CA GLU A 107 5.97 -4.45 -7.30
C GLU A 107 7.13 -5.32 -6.82
N GLY A 108 6.91 -6.63 -6.70
CA GLY A 108 8.00 -7.58 -6.45
C GLY A 108 8.68 -7.42 -5.09
N ASN A 109 8.08 -6.69 -4.15
CA ASN A 109 8.67 -6.48 -2.83
C ASN A 109 8.39 -7.66 -1.89
N PHE A 110 9.34 -7.93 -1.00
CA PHE A 110 9.26 -8.95 0.04
C PHE A 110 9.24 -8.30 1.42
N PHE A 111 8.10 -8.40 2.12
CA PHE A 111 7.91 -7.84 3.45
C PHE A 111 8.04 -8.94 4.51
N VAL A 112 8.86 -8.71 5.54
CA VAL A 112 9.00 -9.66 6.65
C VAL A 112 8.64 -8.97 7.96
N GLY A 113 7.44 -9.28 8.45
CA GLY A 113 6.88 -8.86 9.73
C GLY A 113 7.06 -7.38 10.10
N THR A 114 5.99 -6.60 10.01
CA THR A 114 5.98 -5.17 10.36
C THR A 114 5.00 -4.89 11.52
N GLY A 115 5.03 -3.70 12.12
CA GLY A 115 4.07 -3.34 13.18
C GLY A 115 4.57 -3.44 14.61
N LYS A 116 5.85 -3.16 14.83
CA LYS A 116 6.37 -2.95 16.20
C LYS A 116 5.87 -1.66 16.85
N GLY A 117 5.18 -0.79 16.10
CA GLY A 117 4.60 0.47 16.56
C GLY A 117 3.24 0.32 17.28
N THR A 118 2.30 1.20 16.96
CA THR A 118 1.06 1.40 17.73
C THR A 118 -0.01 0.33 17.53
N ARG A 119 0.03 -0.43 16.41
CA ARG A 119 -0.89 -1.55 16.09
C ARG A 119 -2.39 -1.22 16.05
N GLY A 120 -2.78 0.03 16.31
CA GLY A 120 -4.17 0.48 16.24
C GLY A 120 -4.68 0.54 14.80
N GLY A 121 -5.97 0.26 14.60
CA GLY A 121 -6.67 0.40 13.32
C GLY A 121 -6.89 1.87 12.93
N ASP A 122 -7.08 2.09 11.63
CA ASP A 122 -7.09 3.43 11.02
C ASP A 122 -8.37 4.23 11.31
N ASP A 123 -9.55 3.62 11.39
CA ASP A 123 -10.82 4.32 11.73
C ASP A 123 -10.78 4.98 13.12
N GLY A 124 -10.23 4.28 14.12
CA GLY A 124 -10.09 4.82 15.47
C GLY A 124 -9.18 6.04 15.51
N ARG A 125 -8.11 6.03 14.71
CA ARG A 125 -7.17 7.16 14.60
C ARG A 125 -7.75 8.31 13.80
N PHE A 126 -8.52 8.00 12.76
CA PHE A 126 -9.24 9.02 12.01
C PHE A 126 -10.08 9.91 12.93
N SER A 127 -10.85 9.28 13.82
CA SER A 127 -11.74 9.99 14.74
C SER A 127 -11.03 10.86 15.79
N THR A 128 -9.73 10.64 16.03
CA THR A 128 -8.98 11.27 17.14
C THR A 128 -7.84 12.17 16.70
N GLN A 129 -7.26 11.93 15.52
CA GLN A 129 -6.06 12.60 15.01
C GLN A 129 -6.23 13.15 13.60
N ALA A 130 -7.47 13.21 13.10
CA ALA A 130 -7.79 13.62 11.73
C ALA A 130 -6.93 12.91 10.67
N GLY A 131 -6.48 11.67 10.99
CA GLY A 131 -5.50 10.81 10.30
C GLY A 131 -4.22 11.47 9.80
N GLU A 132 -3.65 12.35 10.63
CA GLU A 132 -2.24 12.73 10.53
C GLU A 132 -1.29 11.56 10.87
N ASP A 133 -1.79 10.48 11.49
CA ASP A 133 -1.01 9.32 11.96
C ASP A 133 -1.60 7.97 11.45
N MET A 134 -1.53 7.74 10.14
CA MET A 134 -2.10 6.55 9.50
C MET A 134 -1.03 5.56 9.06
N GLY A 135 -1.39 4.29 8.85
CA GLY A 135 -0.44 3.31 8.32
C GLY A 135 0.64 2.86 9.32
N HIS A 136 0.55 3.21 10.60
CA HIS A 136 1.47 2.72 11.64
C HIS A 136 0.97 1.45 12.36
N GLY A 137 -0.09 0.82 11.82
CA GLY A 137 -0.65 -0.42 12.36
C GLY A 137 0.26 -1.64 12.18
N GLY A 138 1.24 -1.58 11.28
CA GLY A 138 2.05 -2.73 10.92
C GLY A 138 1.56 -3.40 9.66
N PHE A 139 1.86 -2.76 8.54
CA PHE A 139 1.44 -3.25 7.23
C PHE A 139 2.61 -3.66 6.35
N GLY A 140 2.42 -4.59 5.43
CA GLY A 140 3.37 -4.79 4.33
C GLY A 140 3.27 -3.60 3.38
N VAL A 141 2.09 -3.42 2.79
CA VAL A 141 1.72 -2.20 2.04
C VAL A 141 0.48 -1.57 2.64
N TRP A 142 0.54 -0.25 2.83
CA TRP A 142 -0.62 0.56 3.18
C TRP A 142 -0.80 1.67 2.15
N ALA A 143 -2.00 1.78 1.59
CA ALA A 143 -2.29 2.69 0.49
C ALA A 143 -3.47 3.63 0.79
N ARG A 144 -3.23 4.95 0.70
CA ARG A 144 -4.31 5.94 0.81
C ARG A 144 -5.10 6.14 -0.49
N GLY A 145 -4.58 5.64 -1.60
CA GLY A 145 -5.08 5.88 -2.96
C GLY A 145 -5.13 4.65 -3.83
N VAL A 146 -5.65 4.84 -5.04
CA VAL A 146 -5.97 3.74 -5.98
C VAL A 146 -5.21 3.82 -7.30
N TYR A 147 -4.28 4.76 -7.46
CA TYR A 147 -3.57 4.95 -8.74
C TYR A 147 -2.28 4.13 -8.86
N SER A 148 -1.72 3.68 -7.75
CA SER A 148 -0.54 2.81 -7.76
C SER A 148 -0.93 1.37 -8.05
N LYS A 149 -0.12 0.69 -8.86
CA LYS A 149 -0.25 -0.75 -9.10
C LYS A 149 0.47 -1.49 -8.00
N ILE A 150 -0.26 -2.24 -7.19
CA ILE A 150 0.28 -3.07 -6.11
C ILE A 150 0.23 -4.51 -6.59
N GLN A 151 1.36 -5.06 -7.05
CA GLN A 151 1.35 -6.37 -7.70
C GLN A 151 2.57 -7.22 -7.38
N ASN A 152 2.40 -8.55 -7.43
CA ASN A 152 3.50 -9.51 -7.27
C ASN A 152 4.30 -9.32 -5.96
N ASN A 153 3.71 -8.73 -4.91
CA ASN A 153 4.38 -8.57 -3.63
C ASN A 153 4.13 -9.78 -2.74
N HIS A 154 5.08 -10.09 -1.86
CA HIS A 154 4.96 -11.16 -0.89
C HIS A 154 5.18 -10.63 0.53
N ALA A 155 4.33 -11.06 1.47
CA ALA A 155 4.39 -10.67 2.87
C ALA A 155 4.48 -11.89 3.79
N GLU A 156 5.58 -12.04 4.52
CA GLU A 156 5.83 -13.17 5.41
C GLU A 156 5.94 -12.76 6.89
N GLY A 157 5.47 -13.61 7.80
CA GLY A 157 5.69 -13.47 9.24
C GLY A 157 4.55 -12.79 9.99
N HIS A 158 4.87 -12.03 11.04
CA HIS A 158 3.86 -11.41 11.90
C HIS A 158 3.65 -9.93 11.56
N PHE A 159 2.42 -9.59 11.20
CA PHE A 159 2.02 -8.21 10.91
C PHE A 159 1.15 -7.67 12.05
N GLY A 160 1.51 -6.49 12.56
CA GLY A 160 0.79 -5.84 13.66
C GLY A 160 -0.70 -5.60 13.34
N ARG A 161 -1.03 -5.37 12.05
CA ARG A 161 -2.41 -5.21 11.59
C ARG A 161 -2.72 -6.12 10.40
N ALA A 162 -2.13 -5.83 9.24
CA ALA A 162 -2.44 -6.54 8.00
C ALA A 162 -1.29 -6.50 7.00
N PRO A 163 -0.96 -7.58 6.26
CA PRO A 163 0.05 -7.51 5.21
C PRO A 163 -0.30 -6.50 4.11
N PHE A 164 -1.59 -6.30 3.79
CA PHE A 164 -2.02 -5.32 2.80
C PHE A 164 -3.22 -4.52 3.31
N ALA A 165 -3.23 -3.21 3.03
CA ALA A 165 -4.34 -2.34 3.38
C ALA A 165 -4.55 -1.22 2.36
N TYR A 166 -5.82 -0.90 2.14
CA TYR A 166 -6.25 0.34 1.51
C TYR A 166 -7.19 1.10 2.46
N PHE A 167 -6.93 2.40 2.59
CA PHE A 167 -7.76 3.31 3.38
C PHE A 167 -8.00 4.60 2.61
N VAL A 168 -9.10 4.66 1.85
CA VAL A 168 -9.27 5.66 0.79
C VAL A 168 -10.32 6.71 1.17
N HIS A 169 -10.32 7.13 2.43
CA HIS A 169 -11.33 8.02 3.00
C HIS A 169 -11.32 9.40 2.29
N PRO A 170 -12.47 9.89 1.76
CA PRO A 170 -12.54 11.10 0.94
C PRO A 170 -11.93 12.36 1.58
N SER A 171 -12.23 12.60 2.86
CA SER A 171 -11.76 13.79 3.59
C SER A 171 -10.25 14.01 3.65
N PHE A 172 -9.42 13.00 3.35
CA PHE A 172 -7.95 13.17 3.33
C PHE A 172 -7.42 13.78 2.05
N VAL A 173 -8.00 13.40 0.92
CA VAL A 173 -7.26 13.35 -0.35
C VAL A 173 -7.98 14.07 -1.49
N GLU A 174 -9.22 14.49 -1.28
CA GLU A 174 -10.03 15.14 -2.32
C GLU A 174 -9.45 16.47 -2.82
N HIS A 175 -8.63 17.16 -2.02
CA HIS A 175 -8.01 18.43 -2.39
C HIS A 175 -6.62 18.27 -3.02
N ILE A 176 -6.02 17.08 -2.93
CA ILE A 176 -4.67 16.83 -3.42
C ILE A 176 -4.71 16.61 -4.94
N ARG A 177 -3.81 17.28 -5.67
CA ARG A 177 -3.69 17.18 -7.13
C ARG A 177 -2.57 16.21 -7.50
N VAL A 178 -2.81 15.38 -8.52
CA VAL A 178 -1.81 14.48 -9.09
C VAL A 178 -0.65 15.33 -9.65
N PRO A 179 0.60 15.06 -9.28
CA PRO A 179 1.73 15.87 -9.71
C PRO A 179 2.03 15.70 -11.20
N ASP A 180 2.55 16.74 -11.82
CA ASP A 180 3.06 16.69 -13.20
C ASP A 180 4.48 16.14 -13.18
N VAL A 181 4.58 14.81 -13.34
CA VAL A 181 5.85 14.09 -13.35
C VAL A 181 5.89 13.21 -14.61
N PRO A 182 7.01 13.18 -15.37
CA PRO A 182 7.15 12.33 -16.54
C PRO A 182 6.68 10.90 -16.28
N GLY A 183 5.88 10.36 -17.20
CA GLY A 183 5.29 9.01 -17.10
C GLY A 183 3.95 8.96 -16.33
N THR A 184 3.55 10.05 -15.67
CA THR A 184 2.17 10.20 -15.16
C THR A 184 1.23 10.35 -16.35
N PRO A 185 0.12 9.60 -16.43
CA PRO A 185 -0.85 9.77 -17.50
C PRO A 185 -1.39 11.20 -17.57
N ASP A 186 -1.30 11.84 -18.75
CA ASP A 186 -1.67 13.26 -18.95
C ASP A 186 -3.08 13.60 -18.45
N PHE A 187 -4.02 12.66 -18.58
CA PHE A 187 -5.39 12.87 -18.16
C PHE A 187 -5.58 12.88 -16.63
N LEU A 188 -4.58 12.44 -15.85
CA LEU A 188 -4.56 12.54 -14.38
C LEU A 188 -3.87 13.82 -13.91
N VAL A 189 -2.85 14.28 -14.63
CA VAL A 189 -1.98 15.38 -14.22
C VAL A 189 -2.78 16.63 -13.82
N GLY A 190 -2.45 17.17 -12.65
CA GLY A 190 -3.07 18.36 -12.10
C GLY A 190 -4.49 18.15 -11.59
N LYS A 191 -5.11 16.97 -11.74
CA LYS A 191 -6.48 16.72 -11.28
C LYS A 191 -6.51 16.21 -9.85
N THR A 192 -7.58 16.53 -9.14
CA THR A 192 -7.90 15.87 -7.87
C THR A 192 -8.57 14.53 -8.11
N ARG A 193 -8.62 13.68 -7.07
CA ARG A 193 -9.36 12.41 -7.14
C ARG A 193 -10.83 12.60 -7.54
N GLN A 194 -11.48 13.66 -7.05
CA GLN A 194 -12.87 13.96 -7.39
C GLN A 194 -13.02 14.40 -8.85
N GLU A 195 -12.11 15.26 -9.34
CA GLU A 195 -12.11 15.69 -10.75
C GLU A 195 -11.89 14.51 -11.70
N VAL A 196 -11.00 13.58 -11.34
CA VAL A 196 -10.81 12.33 -12.09
C VAL A 196 -12.08 11.47 -12.01
N ALA A 197 -12.63 11.22 -10.82
CA ALA A 197 -13.86 10.43 -10.67
C ALA A 197 -15.01 11.01 -11.51
N HIS A 198 -15.23 12.33 -11.50
CA HIS A 198 -16.24 13.01 -12.31
C HIS A 198 -15.99 12.87 -13.82
N ALA A 199 -14.73 12.94 -14.27
CA ALA A 199 -14.41 12.81 -15.69
C ALA A 199 -14.72 11.41 -16.24
N PHE A 200 -14.53 10.37 -15.43
CA PHE A 200 -14.79 8.96 -15.82
C PHE A 200 -16.19 8.47 -15.45
N ALA A 201 -16.92 9.25 -14.65
CA ALA A 201 -18.30 9.02 -14.28
C ALA A 201 -19.28 9.12 -15.46
N HIS A 202 -18.92 9.78 -16.56
CA HIS A 202 -19.82 9.94 -17.71
C HIS A 202 -19.99 8.66 -18.55
N ASP A 203 -19.08 7.69 -18.41
CA ASP A 203 -19.14 6.41 -19.12
C ASP A 203 -19.93 5.33 -18.34
N PHE A 204 -20.35 5.63 -17.11
CA PHE A 204 -21.11 4.72 -16.25
C PHE A 204 -22.24 5.48 -15.54
N ASP A 205 -23.50 5.13 -15.84
CA ASP A 205 -24.69 5.69 -15.18
C ASP A 205 -25.13 4.74 -14.03
N PRO A 206 -25.16 5.18 -12.76
CA PRO A 206 -24.84 6.51 -12.22
C PRO A 206 -23.32 6.75 -12.03
N PRO A 207 -22.87 8.02 -12.01
CA PRO A 207 -21.45 8.43 -12.03
C PRO A 207 -20.61 7.68 -10.98
N THR A 208 -19.88 6.65 -11.43
CA THR A 208 -19.27 5.65 -10.54
C THR A 208 -17.94 6.14 -9.96
N SER A 209 -17.68 5.81 -8.71
CA SER A 209 -16.40 6.03 -8.02
C SER A 209 -15.21 5.41 -8.76
N LEU A 210 -14.01 5.97 -8.58
CA LEU A 210 -12.75 5.31 -8.95
C LEU A 210 -12.58 3.97 -8.22
N THR A 211 -12.31 2.91 -8.97
CA THR A 211 -11.99 1.57 -8.46
C THR A 211 -10.47 1.35 -8.37
N ILE A 212 -10.04 0.33 -7.62
CA ILE A 212 -8.63 -0.10 -7.56
C ILE A 212 -8.04 -0.31 -8.96
N GLN A 213 -8.83 -0.85 -9.89
CA GLN A 213 -8.37 -1.22 -11.23
C GLN A 213 -8.56 -0.12 -12.28
N THR A 214 -9.13 1.05 -11.92
CA THR A 214 -9.33 2.11 -12.92
C THR A 214 -7.98 2.56 -13.51
N PHE A 215 -6.97 2.73 -12.63
CA PHE A 215 -5.61 3.11 -13.03
C PHE A 215 -4.53 2.34 -12.26
N GLY A 216 -4.82 1.95 -11.01
CA GLY A 216 -3.99 1.04 -10.24
C GLY A 216 -4.27 -0.43 -10.57
N ALA A 217 -3.84 -1.29 -9.66
CA ALA A 217 -4.09 -2.71 -9.70
C ALA A 217 -3.82 -3.34 -8.33
N PHE A 218 -4.52 -4.41 -7.99
CA PHE A 218 -4.13 -5.32 -6.92
C PHE A 218 -4.12 -6.76 -7.44
N VAL A 219 -2.93 -7.25 -7.81
CA VAL A 219 -2.79 -8.50 -8.60
C VAL A 219 -1.64 -9.35 -8.08
N ASN A 220 -1.86 -10.66 -7.92
CA ASN A 220 -0.84 -11.65 -7.55
C ASN A 220 -0.07 -11.31 -6.25
N ASN A 221 -0.70 -10.61 -5.31
CA ASN A 221 -0.09 -10.39 -4.00
C ASN A 221 -0.28 -11.63 -3.13
N THR A 222 0.71 -11.95 -2.32
CA THR A 222 0.69 -13.15 -1.47
C THR A 222 1.08 -12.81 -0.04
N ALA A 223 0.51 -13.51 0.93
CA ALA A 223 0.86 -13.36 2.32
C ALA A 223 0.81 -14.68 3.09
N ARG A 224 1.83 -14.94 3.91
CA ARG A 224 1.96 -16.16 4.72
C ARG A 224 2.43 -15.82 6.12
N GLY A 225 1.60 -16.05 7.14
CA GLY A 225 1.92 -15.52 8.46
C GLY A 225 0.78 -15.40 9.46
N THR A 226 0.90 -14.40 10.33
CA THR A 226 -0.11 -14.07 11.35
C THR A 226 -0.42 -12.58 11.33
N TRP A 227 -1.69 -12.25 11.51
CA TRP A 227 -2.21 -10.87 11.41
C TRP A 227 -3.59 -10.78 12.08
N GLY A 228 -4.05 -9.55 12.31
CA GLY A 228 -5.44 -9.29 12.65
C GLY A 228 -6.35 -9.37 11.41
N ILE A 229 -5.88 -8.88 10.27
CA ILE A 229 -6.61 -8.85 8.99
C ILE A 229 -5.63 -9.19 7.86
N GLY A 230 -5.99 -10.01 6.88
CA GLY A 230 -5.11 -10.32 5.73
C GLY A 230 -5.08 -9.16 4.73
N LEU A 231 -6.25 -8.75 4.25
CA LEU A 231 -6.43 -7.57 3.41
C LEU A 231 -7.48 -6.65 4.03
N ASP A 232 -7.07 -5.46 4.49
CA ASP A 232 -7.96 -4.45 5.08
C ASP A 232 -8.37 -3.45 4.00
N VAL A 233 -9.67 -3.32 3.73
CA VAL A 233 -10.17 -2.51 2.62
C VAL A 233 -11.26 -1.57 3.11
N SER A 234 -10.92 -0.28 3.16
CA SER A 234 -11.78 0.73 3.76
C SER A 234 -12.09 1.88 2.80
N TYR A 235 -13.36 2.29 2.78
CA TYR A 235 -13.88 3.42 1.99
C TYR A 235 -13.84 3.23 0.47
N PHE A 236 -14.30 2.07 0.00
CA PHE A 236 -14.43 1.77 -1.42
C PHE A 236 -15.88 1.57 -1.83
N GLY A 237 -16.39 2.45 -2.70
CA GLY A 237 -17.81 2.47 -3.01
C GLY A 237 -18.11 2.51 -4.49
N SER A 238 -18.03 1.39 -5.22
CA SER A 238 -18.64 1.31 -6.55
C SER A 238 -20.15 1.24 -6.39
N THR A 239 -20.86 1.99 -7.23
CA THR A 239 -22.30 1.91 -7.36
C THR A 239 -22.71 0.51 -7.84
N VAL A 240 -23.83 0.02 -7.30
CA VAL A 240 -24.46 -1.24 -7.71
C VAL A 240 -24.64 -1.21 -9.24
N GLY A 241 -24.08 -2.18 -9.96
CA GLY A 241 -24.21 -2.29 -11.42
C GLY A 241 -22.92 -2.27 -12.24
N VAL A 242 -21.75 -2.06 -11.64
CA VAL A 242 -20.46 -2.34 -12.32
C VAL A 242 -20.15 -3.85 -12.20
N PRO A 243 -20.03 -4.61 -13.31
CA PRO A 243 -19.93 -6.08 -13.27
C PRO A 243 -18.69 -6.60 -12.52
N GLU A 244 -17.63 -5.80 -12.46
CA GLU A 244 -16.40 -6.08 -11.74
C GLU A 244 -16.17 -4.88 -10.83
N GLY A 245 -16.51 -4.98 -9.54
CA GLY A 245 -16.36 -3.88 -8.59
C GLY A 245 -14.90 -3.49 -8.36
N ASN A 246 -14.50 -3.28 -7.11
CA ASN A 246 -13.06 -3.25 -6.81
C ASN A 246 -12.49 -4.67 -6.94
N LEU A 247 -11.81 -4.91 -8.05
CA LEU A 247 -11.30 -6.21 -8.42
C LEU A 247 -9.93 -6.46 -7.80
N ILE A 248 -9.83 -7.57 -7.08
CA ILE A 248 -8.62 -8.12 -6.45
C ILE A 248 -8.34 -9.44 -7.16
N GLU A 249 -7.21 -9.55 -7.85
CA GLU A 249 -6.90 -10.73 -8.66
C GLU A 249 -5.79 -11.56 -8.05
N ASN A 250 -6.01 -12.88 -7.99
CA ASN A 250 -5.02 -13.88 -7.57
C ASN A 250 -4.35 -13.55 -6.22
N PHE A 251 -5.14 -13.09 -5.24
CA PHE A 251 -4.64 -12.84 -3.90
C PHE A 251 -4.55 -14.14 -3.10
N GLU A 252 -3.34 -14.50 -2.66
CA GLU A 252 -3.15 -15.71 -1.85
C GLU A 252 -2.78 -15.38 -0.41
N LEU A 253 -3.47 -16.02 0.53
CA LEU A 253 -3.30 -15.80 1.95
C LEU A 253 -3.22 -17.14 2.68
N GLU A 254 -2.16 -17.35 3.47
CA GLU A 254 -1.97 -18.53 4.29
C GLU A 254 -1.72 -18.15 5.76
N ALA A 255 -2.73 -18.32 6.61
CA ALA A 255 -2.62 -18.10 8.04
C ALA A 255 -1.91 -19.28 8.71
N LEU A 256 -0.73 -19.02 9.30
CA LEU A 256 0.09 -20.03 9.97
C LEU A 256 -0.37 -20.37 11.39
N ALA A 257 -1.20 -19.52 12.00
CA ALA A 257 -1.76 -19.72 13.33
C ALA A 257 -3.10 -18.98 13.45
N TYR A 258 -3.59 -18.78 14.68
CA TYR A 258 -4.73 -17.92 14.95
C TYR A 258 -4.50 -16.52 14.35
N SER A 259 -5.30 -16.20 13.35
CA SER A 259 -5.36 -14.91 12.66
C SER A 259 -6.82 -14.47 12.64
N GLY A 260 -7.08 -13.17 12.52
CA GLY A 260 -8.46 -12.65 12.46
C GLY A 260 -9.13 -12.92 11.10
N SER A 261 -9.40 -11.88 10.32
CA SER A 261 -10.06 -12.04 9.02
C SER A 261 -9.04 -12.22 7.89
N GLY A 262 -9.37 -12.98 6.84
CA GLY A 262 -8.59 -13.06 5.62
C GLY A 262 -8.73 -11.80 4.78
N MET A 263 -9.96 -11.31 4.67
CA MET A 263 -10.27 -9.98 4.16
C MET A 263 -11.27 -9.30 5.09
N HIS A 264 -11.05 -8.00 5.32
CA HIS A 264 -11.93 -7.16 6.09
C HIS A 264 -12.33 -5.95 5.27
N THR A 265 -13.62 -5.65 5.22
CA THR A 265 -14.12 -4.48 4.51
C THR A 265 -14.88 -3.55 5.43
N THR A 266 -14.57 -2.26 5.36
CA THR A 266 -15.26 -1.20 6.10
C THR A 266 -15.69 -0.10 5.14
N HIS A 267 -16.87 0.49 5.37
CA HIS A 267 -17.41 1.60 4.58
C HIS A 267 -17.38 1.35 3.06
N SER A 268 -17.73 0.12 2.67
CA SER A 268 -17.57 -0.37 1.30
C SER A 268 -18.82 -1.04 0.75
N SER A 269 -19.06 -0.98 -0.57
CA SER A 269 -20.32 -1.42 -1.20
C SER A 269 -20.22 -2.61 -2.17
N THR A 270 -19.12 -2.77 -2.92
CA THR A 270 -18.97 -3.93 -3.84
C THR A 270 -17.51 -4.28 -4.10
N PHE A 271 -17.19 -5.58 -4.04
CA PHE A 271 -15.86 -6.13 -4.34
C PHE A 271 -15.93 -7.43 -5.13
N THR A 272 -14.91 -7.65 -5.96
CA THR A 272 -14.73 -8.89 -6.72
C THR A 272 -13.38 -9.49 -6.37
N LEU A 273 -13.38 -10.70 -5.81
CA LEU A 273 -12.18 -11.52 -5.68
C LEU A 273 -12.15 -12.49 -6.86
N ARG A 274 -11.20 -12.30 -7.77
CA ARG A 274 -11.01 -13.17 -8.94
C ARG A 274 -9.77 -14.02 -8.77
N GLY A 275 -9.97 -15.31 -8.51
CA GLY A 275 -8.88 -16.23 -8.24
C GLY A 275 -8.13 -15.90 -6.94
N GLY A 276 -7.11 -16.70 -6.65
CA GLY A 276 -6.39 -16.66 -5.38
C GLY A 276 -6.93 -17.66 -4.38
N SER A 277 -6.50 -17.57 -3.12
CA SER A 277 -6.99 -18.43 -2.04
C SER A 277 -6.82 -17.82 -0.66
N MET A 278 -7.69 -18.14 0.28
CA MET A 278 -7.53 -17.82 1.70
C MET A 278 -7.55 -19.13 2.48
N ARG A 279 -6.42 -19.47 3.11
CA ARG A 279 -6.28 -20.76 3.80
C ARG A 279 -5.69 -20.67 5.19
N GLY A 280 -6.24 -21.48 6.09
CA GLY A 280 -5.54 -21.87 7.31
C GLY A 280 -4.50 -22.96 7.02
N ALA A 281 -3.28 -22.82 7.55
CA ALA A 281 -2.23 -23.83 7.42
C ALA A 281 -2.58 -25.17 8.10
N VAL A 282 -3.52 -25.15 9.06
CA VAL A 282 -4.06 -26.35 9.72
C VAL A 282 -5.59 -26.30 9.75
N GLU A 283 -6.22 -27.48 9.75
CA GLU A 283 -7.67 -27.62 9.88
C GLU A 283 -8.12 -27.05 11.23
N GLY A 284 -9.22 -26.28 11.23
CA GLY A 284 -9.73 -25.62 12.44
C GLY A 284 -8.99 -24.33 12.82
N ASN A 285 -8.12 -23.80 11.95
CA ASN A 285 -7.59 -22.45 12.14
C ASN A 285 -8.73 -21.42 12.21
N ALA A 286 -8.65 -20.51 13.17
CA ALA A 286 -9.72 -19.58 13.52
C ALA A 286 -9.89 -18.39 12.56
N ILE A 287 -9.26 -18.45 11.37
CA ILE A 287 -9.40 -17.37 10.39
C ILE A 287 -10.85 -17.30 9.91
N VAL A 288 -11.40 -16.09 9.87
CA VAL A 288 -12.65 -15.80 9.15
C VAL A 288 -12.25 -15.44 7.72
N GLY A 289 -12.80 -16.09 6.69
CA GLY A 289 -12.46 -15.82 5.30
C GLY A 289 -12.66 -14.34 4.95
N ILE A 290 -13.91 -13.90 4.85
CA ILE A 290 -14.28 -12.52 4.54
C ILE A 290 -15.18 -11.95 5.65
N PHE A 291 -14.89 -10.75 6.14
CA PHE A 291 -15.72 -10.06 7.12
C PHE A 291 -16.16 -8.69 6.62
N CYS A 292 -17.48 -8.44 6.65
CA CYS A 292 -18.09 -7.19 6.25
C CYS A 292 -18.57 -6.42 7.48
N ASN A 293 -17.98 -5.26 7.79
CA ASN A 293 -18.38 -4.50 8.96
C ASN A 293 -19.72 -3.77 8.73
N ASN A 294 -19.95 -3.26 7.52
CA ASN A 294 -21.15 -2.51 7.16
C ASN A 294 -22.07 -3.32 6.24
N GLY A 295 -23.39 -3.20 6.44
CA GLY A 295 -24.40 -3.87 5.64
C GLY A 295 -24.42 -3.42 4.18
N GLY A 296 -24.85 -4.32 3.29
CA GLY A 296 -25.05 -4.01 1.87
C GLY A 296 -23.82 -4.20 0.99
N LEU A 297 -22.82 -4.96 1.44
CA LEU A 297 -21.68 -5.35 0.61
C LEU A 297 -22.03 -6.54 -0.28
N GLU A 298 -21.92 -6.35 -1.59
CA GLU A 298 -21.94 -7.46 -2.55
C GLU A 298 -20.51 -7.97 -2.79
N ILE A 299 -20.30 -9.29 -2.62
CA ILE A 299 -19.00 -9.94 -2.83
C ILE A 299 -19.14 -11.09 -3.81
N PHE A 300 -18.34 -11.02 -4.87
CA PHE A 300 -18.20 -12.09 -5.85
C PHE A 300 -16.88 -12.83 -5.61
N TYR A 301 -16.94 -14.12 -5.29
CA TYR A 301 -15.79 -15.00 -5.11
C TYR A 301 -16.19 -16.46 -5.31
N ASN A 302 -15.20 -17.35 -5.45
CA ASN A 302 -15.42 -18.79 -5.50
C ASN A 302 -15.18 -19.41 -4.12
N GLU A 303 -16.19 -20.07 -3.54
CA GLU A 303 -16.10 -20.67 -2.20
C GLU A 303 -15.02 -21.74 -2.08
N SER A 304 -14.70 -22.46 -3.16
CA SER A 304 -13.63 -23.47 -3.13
C SER A 304 -12.25 -22.89 -2.85
N ASP A 305 -12.08 -21.59 -3.02
CA ASP A 305 -10.79 -20.90 -2.83
C ASP A 305 -10.57 -20.52 -1.35
N ILE A 306 -11.57 -20.73 -0.49
CA ILE A 306 -11.52 -20.45 0.95
C ILE A 306 -11.49 -21.77 1.72
N ILE A 307 -10.33 -22.12 2.27
CA ILE A 307 -10.02 -23.48 2.75
C ILE A 307 -9.57 -23.43 4.21
N ASN A 308 -9.97 -24.40 5.04
CA ASN A 308 -9.55 -24.50 6.45
C ASN A 308 -9.80 -23.21 7.25
N VAL A 309 -10.94 -22.55 7.02
CA VAL A 309 -11.36 -21.36 7.74
C VAL A 309 -12.45 -21.71 8.76
N ALA A 310 -12.54 -20.96 9.86
CA ALA A 310 -13.60 -21.15 10.85
C ALA A 310 -14.97 -20.68 10.35
N LEU A 311 -14.98 -19.67 9.48
CA LEU A 311 -16.17 -19.10 8.89
C LEU A 311 -15.83 -18.51 7.52
N ILE A 312 -16.58 -18.84 6.47
CA ILE A 312 -16.33 -18.30 5.13
C ILE A 312 -16.69 -16.81 5.06
N ARG A 313 -17.87 -16.42 5.57
CA ARG A 313 -18.33 -15.03 5.65
C ARG A 313 -18.81 -14.66 7.05
N GLY A 314 -18.38 -13.52 7.58
CA GLY A 314 -18.85 -12.97 8.86
C GLY A 314 -19.26 -11.50 8.76
N GLY A 315 -20.01 -11.02 9.76
CA GLY A 315 -20.49 -9.64 9.79
C GLY A 315 -21.79 -9.44 8.99
N ASN A 316 -21.96 -8.26 8.41
CA ASN A 316 -23.14 -7.84 7.65
C ASN A 316 -22.94 -8.00 6.14
N CYS A 317 -22.31 -9.11 5.74
CA CYS A 317 -22.46 -9.64 4.39
C CYS A 317 -23.84 -10.33 4.29
#